data_AF-A0A060BR67-F1
#
_entry.id   AF-A0A060BR67-F1
#
_cell.length_a   1.000
_cell.length_b   1.000
_cell.length_c   1.000
_cell.angle_alpha   90.00
_cell.angle_beta   90.00
_cell.angle_gamma   90.00
#
_symmetry.space_group_name_H-M   'P 1'
#
loop_
_entity.id
_entity.type
_entity.pdbx_description
1 polymer ?
#
loop_
_entity_poly.entity_id
_entity_poly.type
_entity_poly.pdbx_seq_one_letter_code
_entity_poly.pdbx_strand_id
1 'polypeptide(L)'
;MPEAEEARLIVETTQAIRSHEGQAPAGWLSPWIAESPVTPDLLAEAGYQYTLNWCHDDQPTWLATRSGRPLLAIPYPQEVNDIPAIAVRRMGAADFADMIVDQFDEM
;
A
#
# COMPACT_ATOMS: atom_id res chain seq x y z
N MET A 1 -13.43 7.14 -7.91
CA MET A 1 -13.81 8.22 -6.97
C MET A 1 -13.32 9.54 -7.56
N PRO A 2 -14.07 10.64 -7.49
CA PRO A 2 -13.56 11.97 -7.85
C PRO A 2 -12.39 12.38 -6.94
N GLU A 3 -11.40 13.11 -7.48
CA GLU A 3 -10.18 13.50 -6.76
C GLU A 3 -10.47 14.21 -5.41
N ALA A 4 -11.45 15.10 -5.36
CA ALA A 4 -11.81 15.81 -4.13
C ALA A 4 -12.38 14.89 -3.04
N GLU A 5 -13.12 13.85 -3.44
CA GLU A 5 -13.65 12.86 -2.51
C GLU A 5 -12.54 11.95 -1.98
N GLU A 6 -11.58 11.61 -2.84
CA GLU A 6 -10.41 10.83 -2.46
C GLU A 6 -9.46 11.60 -1.52
N ALA A 7 -9.21 12.88 -1.81
CA ALA A 7 -8.47 13.77 -0.92
C ALA A 7 -9.13 13.85 0.45
N ARG A 8 -10.47 13.95 0.50
CA ARG A 8 -11.22 13.94 1.76
C ARG A 8 -11.08 12.61 2.50
N LEU A 9 -11.17 11.47 1.80
CA LEU A 9 -10.97 10.14 2.38
C LEU A 9 -9.59 10.01 3.04
N ILE A 10 -8.54 10.49 2.37
CA ILE A 10 -7.17 10.48 2.91
C ILE A 10 -7.10 11.31 4.20
N VAL A 11 -7.67 12.53 4.20
CA VAL A 11 -7.69 13.40 5.39
C VAL A 11 -8.46 12.76 6.55
N GLU A 12 -9.66 12.24 6.29
CA GLU A 12 -10.52 11.60 7.31
C GLU A 12 -9.82 10.37 7.92
N THR A 13 -9.23 9.53 7.09
CA THR A 13 -8.47 8.34 7.53
C THR A 13 -7.26 8.72 8.38
N THR A 14 -6.50 9.74 7.93
CA THR A 14 -5.33 10.26 8.65
C THR A 14 -5.72 10.79 10.03
N GLN A 15 -6.83 11.53 10.12
CA GLN A 15 -7.32 12.09 11.37
C GLN A 15 -7.81 11.01 12.32
N ALA A 16 -8.53 10.00 11.82
CA ALA A 16 -9.02 8.88 12.63
C ALA A 16 -7.85 8.09 13.23
N ILE A 17 -6.85 7.72 12.42
CA ILE A 17 -5.65 7.02 12.93
C ILE A 17 -4.93 7.90 13.95
N ARG A 18 -4.72 9.19 13.66
CA ARG A 18 -4.07 10.10 14.60
C ARG A 18 -4.81 10.22 15.93
N SER A 19 -6.14 10.26 15.94
CA SER A 19 -6.91 10.38 17.18
C SER A 19 -6.82 9.13 18.06
N HIS A 20 -6.62 7.95 17.46
CA HIS A 20 -6.51 6.68 18.17
C HIS A 20 -5.07 6.29 18.54
N GLU A 21 -4.10 6.60 17.67
CA GLU A 21 -2.70 6.18 17.81
C GLU A 21 -1.77 7.31 18.27
N GLY A 22 -2.26 8.55 18.33
CA GLY A 22 -1.50 9.73 18.76
C GLY A 22 -0.53 10.29 17.73
N GLN A 23 -0.34 9.62 16.59
CA GLN A 23 0.49 10.07 15.46
C GLN A 23 -0.20 9.80 14.12
N ALA A 24 0.13 10.59 13.10
CA ALA A 24 -0.34 10.29 11.75
C ALA A 24 0.44 9.12 11.15
N PRO A 25 -0.19 8.28 10.30
CA PRO A 25 0.49 7.23 9.58
C PRO A 25 1.52 7.81 8.60
N ALA A 26 2.63 7.10 8.42
CA ALA A 26 3.64 7.43 7.40
C ALA A 26 3.38 6.73 6.05
N GLY A 27 2.65 5.62 6.07
CA GLY A 27 2.39 4.76 4.92
C GLY A 27 0.91 4.64 4.57
N TRP A 28 0.65 4.35 3.30
CA TRP A 28 -0.70 4.13 2.79
C TRP A 28 -0.80 2.83 1.97
N LEU A 29 -1.90 2.09 2.17
CA LEU A 29 -2.35 1.02 1.29
C LEU A 29 -3.82 1.28 0.96
N SER A 30 -4.14 1.43 -0.31
CA SER A 30 -5.52 1.70 -0.72
C SER A 30 -6.41 0.50 -0.45
N PRO A 31 -7.69 0.70 -0.10
CA PRO A 31 -8.65 -0.39 0.02
C PRO A 31 -8.66 -1.24 -1.25
N TRP A 32 -8.53 -2.56 -1.11
CA TRP A 32 -8.42 -3.50 -2.25
C TRP A 32 -7.27 -3.20 -3.23
N ILE A 33 -6.24 -2.47 -2.80
CA ILE A 33 -5.12 -2.05 -3.66
C ILE A 33 -5.66 -1.23 -4.87
N ALA A 34 -6.81 -0.60 -4.70
CA ALA A 34 -7.52 0.13 -5.75
C ALA A 34 -7.24 1.62 -5.59
N GLU A 35 -6.17 2.08 -6.22
CA GLU A 35 -5.84 3.49 -6.32
C GLU A 35 -6.34 4.12 -7.63
N SER A 36 -6.48 5.44 -7.64
CA SER A 36 -6.68 6.22 -8.86
C SER A 36 -5.34 6.73 -9.38
N PRO A 37 -5.25 7.21 -10.64
CA PRO A 37 -4.01 7.78 -11.17
C PRO A 37 -3.46 8.98 -10.37
N VAL A 38 -4.30 9.64 -9.56
CA VAL A 38 -3.91 10.81 -8.76
C VAL A 38 -3.63 10.46 -7.29
N THR A 39 -3.85 9.21 -6.85
CA THR A 39 -3.58 8.81 -5.46
C THR A 39 -2.15 9.08 -5.02
N PRO A 40 -1.08 8.74 -5.79
CA PRO A 40 0.28 9.03 -5.37
C PRO A 40 0.54 10.52 -5.13
N ASP A 41 -0.07 11.37 -5.95
CA ASP A 41 0.00 12.83 -5.80
C ASP A 41 -0.67 13.30 -4.51
N LEU A 42 -1.91 12.85 -4.28
CA LEU A 42 -2.68 13.21 -3.09
C LEU A 42 -1.99 12.74 -1.80
N LEU A 43 -1.36 11.56 -1.80
CA LEU A 43 -0.60 11.03 -0.66
C LEU A 43 0.61 11.90 -0.35
N ALA A 44 1.40 12.26 -1.36
CA ALA A 44 2.56 13.13 -1.18
C ALA A 44 2.17 14.55 -0.72
N GLU A 45 1.05 15.08 -1.21
CA GLU A 45 0.46 16.35 -0.77
C GLU A 45 -0.01 16.30 0.68
N ALA A 46 -0.61 15.18 1.09
CA ALA A 46 -1.04 14.92 2.47
C ALA A 46 0.11 14.60 3.44
N GLY A 47 1.33 14.42 2.93
CA GLY A 47 2.54 14.22 3.74
C GLY A 47 2.87 12.76 4.06
N TYR A 48 2.27 11.80 3.35
CA TYR A 48 2.69 10.41 3.40
C TYR A 48 4.10 10.23 2.82
N GLN A 49 4.84 9.25 3.36
CA GLN A 49 6.23 8.98 2.98
C GLN A 49 6.33 7.78 2.04
N TYR A 50 5.41 6.82 2.13
CA TYR A 50 5.42 5.64 1.28
C TYR A 50 4.02 5.10 0.96
N THR A 51 3.93 4.36 -0.15
CA THR A 51 2.76 3.60 -0.59
C THR A 51 3.10 2.11 -0.71
N LEU A 52 2.10 1.27 -0.46
CA LEU A 52 2.16 -0.19 -0.57
C LEU A 52 1.25 -0.70 -1.71
N ASN A 53 0.83 0.16 -2.65
CA ASN A 53 -0.11 -0.23 -3.69
C ASN A 53 0.49 -1.01 -4.87
N TRP A 54 1.82 -1.00 -5.01
CA TRP A 54 2.49 -1.49 -6.21
C TRP A 54 3.37 -2.72 -5.94
N CYS A 55 3.52 -3.56 -6.95
CA CYS A 55 4.42 -4.72 -6.96
C CYS A 55 5.21 -4.75 -8.29
N HIS A 56 5.77 -3.61 -8.69
CA HIS A 56 6.45 -3.45 -9.99
C HIS A 56 7.97 -3.66 -9.92
N ASP A 57 8.50 -3.88 -8.73
CA ASP A 57 9.91 -4.11 -8.46
C ASP A 57 10.04 -4.94 -7.18
N ASP A 58 11.20 -5.55 -6.95
CA ASP A 58 11.52 -6.30 -5.73
C ASP A 58 12.19 -5.40 -4.68
N GLN A 59 12.59 -4.18 -5.06
CA GLN A 59 13.17 -3.18 -4.18
C GLN A 59 12.29 -1.92 -4.08
N PRO A 60 12.41 -1.13 -3.00
CA PRO A 60 11.75 0.16 -2.91
C PRO A 60 12.17 1.10 -4.05
N THR A 61 11.19 1.73 -4.69
CA THR A 61 11.43 2.68 -5.79
C THR A 61 10.74 4.01 -5.52
N TRP A 62 11.25 5.09 -6.09
CA TRP A 62 10.67 6.42 -5.90
C TRP A 62 9.67 6.75 -7.01
N LEU A 63 8.45 7.11 -6.61
CA LEU A 63 7.44 7.67 -7.51
C LEU A 63 7.63 9.19 -7.63
N ALA A 64 7.57 9.69 -8.85
CA ALA A 64 7.46 11.11 -9.12
C ALA A 64 6.01 11.56 -8.88
N THR A 65 5.83 12.68 -8.19
CA THR A 65 4.51 13.28 -7.95
C THR A 65 4.46 14.71 -8.46
N ARG A 66 3.26 15.20 -8.79
CA ARG A 66 3.01 16.56 -9.30
C ARG A 66 3.43 17.65 -8.33
N SER A 67 3.48 17.36 -7.03
CA SER A 67 3.95 18.28 -5.99
C SER A 67 5.48 18.43 -5.95
N GLY A 68 6.21 17.57 -6.67
CA GLY A 68 7.67 17.46 -6.62
C GLY A 68 8.21 16.75 -5.36
N ARG A 69 7.34 16.34 -4.42
CA ARG A 69 7.73 15.52 -3.27
C ARG A 69 7.77 14.05 -3.69
N PRO A 70 8.90 13.34 -3.52
CA PRO A 70 8.96 11.93 -3.87
C PRO A 70 8.12 11.09 -2.90
N LEU A 71 7.46 10.06 -3.41
CA LEU A 71 6.74 9.05 -2.61
C LEU A 71 7.43 7.71 -2.79
N LEU A 72 7.82 7.03 -1.71
CA LEU A 72 8.46 5.71 -1.82
C LEU A 72 7.41 4.64 -2.09
N ALA A 73 7.50 3.92 -3.19
CA ALA A 73 6.75 2.68 -3.39
C ALA A 73 7.53 1.54 -2.75
N ILE A 74 6.99 0.99 -1.66
CA ILE A 74 7.48 -0.25 -1.06
C ILE A 74 6.67 -1.39 -1.70
N PRO A 75 7.32 -2.34 -2.39
CA PRO A 75 6.61 -3.43 -3.06
C PRO A 75 5.69 -4.22 -2.13
N TYR A 76 4.48 -4.50 -2.60
CA TYR A 76 3.49 -5.32 -1.90
C TYR A 76 3.13 -6.55 -2.74
N PRO A 77 3.81 -7.69 -2.52
CA PRO A 77 3.62 -8.89 -3.33
C PRO A 77 2.22 -9.46 -3.15
N GLN A 78 1.47 -9.57 -4.25
CA GLN A 78 0.10 -10.09 -4.21
C GLN A 78 0.07 -11.62 -4.12
N GLU A 79 1.12 -12.27 -4.59
CA GLU A 79 1.31 -13.71 -4.54
C GLU A 79 1.38 -14.18 -3.09
N VAL A 80 2.15 -13.48 -2.25
CA VAL A 80 2.34 -13.79 -0.83
C VAL A 80 1.39 -12.95 0.03
N ASN A 81 0.09 -13.10 -0.24
CA ASN A 81 -1.00 -12.48 0.49
C ASN A 81 -2.07 -13.53 0.84
N ASP A 82 -2.53 -13.54 2.09
CA ASP A 82 -3.42 -14.57 2.63
C ASP A 82 -4.83 -14.53 1.99
N ILE A 83 -5.34 -13.35 1.64
CA ILE A 83 -6.64 -13.21 0.99
C ILE A 83 -6.66 -13.95 -0.36
N PRO A 84 -5.81 -13.64 -1.36
CA PRO A 84 -5.81 -14.35 -2.63
C PRO A 84 -5.38 -15.82 -2.46
N ALA A 85 -4.39 -16.13 -1.62
CA ALA A 85 -3.90 -17.50 -1.46
C ALA A 85 -4.91 -18.41 -0.76
N ILE A 86 -5.34 -18.04 0.45
CA ILE A 86 -6.18 -18.90 1.31
C ILE A 86 -7.66 -18.65 1.05
N ALA A 87 -8.12 -17.40 1.08
CA ALA A 87 -9.55 -17.12 1.01
C ALA A 87 -10.12 -17.32 -0.40
N VAL A 88 -9.38 -16.93 -1.44
CA VAL A 88 -9.82 -17.02 -2.85
C VAL A 88 -9.40 -18.34 -3.48
N ARG A 89 -8.09 -18.66 -3.50
CA ARG A 89 -7.55 -19.86 -4.17
C ARG A 89 -7.65 -21.13 -3.34
N ARG A 90 -8.05 -21.04 -2.05
CA ARG A 90 -8.20 -22.19 -1.14
C ARG A 90 -6.92 -23.01 -0.96
N MET A 91 -5.77 -22.33 -0.99
CA MET A 91 -4.48 -22.94 -0.71
C MET A 91 -4.41 -23.43 0.74
N GLY A 92 -3.71 -24.54 0.97
CA GLY A 92 -3.46 -25.04 2.32
C GLY A 92 -2.58 -24.07 3.10
N ALA A 93 -2.79 -23.98 4.42
CA ALA A 93 -1.98 -23.12 5.27
C ALA A 93 -0.48 -23.50 5.27
N ALA A 94 -0.18 -24.81 5.11
CA ALA A 94 1.20 -25.29 4.96
C ALA A 94 1.83 -24.79 3.66
N ASP A 95 1.14 -24.97 2.52
CA ASP A 95 1.63 -24.49 1.22
C ASP A 95 1.82 -22.96 1.21
N PHE A 96 0.93 -22.20 1.86
CA PHE A 96 1.09 -20.75 2.01
C PHE A 96 2.31 -20.38 2.87
N ALA A 97 2.58 -21.16 3.92
CA ALA A 97 3.77 -20.96 4.75
C ALA A 97 5.06 -21.27 3.98
N ASP A 98 5.08 -22.36 3.22
CA ASP A 98 6.21 -22.72 2.36
C ASP A 98 6.47 -21.63 1.32
N MET A 99 5.41 -21.07 0.71
CA MET A 99 5.54 -19.94 -0.22
C MET A 99 6.15 -18.67 0.41
N ILE A 100 5.87 -18.39 1.69
CA ILE A 100 6.51 -17.27 2.41
C ILE A 100 8.00 -17.54 2.59
N VAL A 101 8.37 -18.76 2.98
CA VAL A 101 9.78 -19.17 3.20
C VAL A 101 10.54 -19.12 1.88
N ASP A 102 10.00 -19.73 0.83
CA ASP A 102 10.62 -19.77 -0.49
C ASP A 102 10.86 -18.36 -1.05
N GLN A 103 9.90 -17.43 -0.86
CA GLN A 103 10.09 -16.05 -1.31
C GLN A 103 11.21 -15.32 -0.53
N PHE A 104 11.38 -15.63 0.76
CA PHE A 104 12.45 -15.05 1.57
C PHE A 104 13.82 -15.64 1.22
N ASP A 105 13.91 -16.93 0.94
CA ASP A 105 15.20 -17.60 0.67
C ASP A 105 15.78 -17.26 -0.70
N GLU A 106 14.93 -16.96 -1.70
CA GLU A 106 15.36 -16.68 -3.07
C GLU A 106 15.55 -15.18 -3.39
N MET A 107 14.95 -14.27 -2.60
CA MET A 107 14.99 -12.81 -2.82
C MET A 107 15.86 -12.06 -1.81
#